data_AF-A0A3P9DTP4-F1
#
_entry.id   AF-A0A3P9DTP4-F1
#
_cell.length_a   1.000
_cell.length_b   1.000
_cell.length_c   1.000
_cell.angle_alpha   90.00
_cell.angle_beta   90.00
_cell.angle_gamma   90.00
#
_symmetry.space_group_name_H-M   'P 1'
#
loop_
_entity.id
_entity.type
_entity.pdbx_description
1 polymer ?
#
loop_
_entity_poly.entity_id
_entity_poly.type
_entity_poly.pdbx_seq_one_letter_code
_entity_poly.pdbx_strand_id
1 'polypeptide(L)'
;SILIFSLLSLMVYLKNLTAADFLLCLFLPLRIVHYARNSVPIQRLYCTFGASAIFLNMYASIIFMGEVLLPFSSFLRYLKIVHPYRTHFLQTIQAARKISLITWLILLAPTVIYNILLLITQPHVSAGPGCCSAFFSEFGSVLHKTLHAGCISIFLLVFISLVFFYYSISRRVLLVQQRQLASSGCEKLLKSRRNMLALVSIFCICFVPHHLVRLPFTFLCSKGFVGQVLYYLKEVATLVSVFNICVDPVVYFFLCKAFRAQLSQKTASLRAHVNIQQSKEENENTEQQLSILQSTATSQTSEL
;
A
#
# COMPACT_ATOMS: atom_id res chain seq x y z
N SER A 1 -7.48 25.82 7.50
CA SER A 1 -7.75 25.43 6.09
C SER A 1 -6.63 24.60 5.44
N ILE A 2 -5.37 25.05 5.39
CA ILE A 2 -4.28 24.37 4.64
C ILE A 2 -3.97 22.94 5.16
N LEU A 3 -3.98 22.72 6.48
CA LEU A 3 -3.82 21.39 7.09
C LEU A 3 -4.90 20.39 6.63
N ILE A 4 -6.14 20.86 6.48
CA ILE A 4 -7.28 20.03 6.06
C ILE A 4 -7.14 19.66 4.58
N PHE A 5 -6.73 20.61 3.73
CA PHE A 5 -6.50 20.35 2.30
C PHE A 5 -5.37 19.35 2.04
N SER A 6 -4.27 19.42 2.80
CA SER A 6 -3.16 18.46 2.70
C SER A 6 -3.53 17.06 3.21
N LEU A 7 -4.39 16.95 4.24
CA LEU A 7 -4.88 15.66 4.72
C LEU A 7 -5.93 15.06 3.78
N LEU A 8 -6.77 15.89 3.16
CA LEU A 8 -7.79 15.41 2.24
C LEU A 8 -7.19 14.94 0.91
N SER A 9 -6.13 15.60 0.40
CA SER A 9 -5.36 15.12 -0.75
C SER A 9 -4.62 13.82 -0.43
N LEU A 10 -3.99 13.69 0.75
CA LEU A 10 -3.40 12.44 1.23
C LEU A 10 -4.42 11.29 1.24
N MET A 11 -5.63 11.55 1.74
CA MET A 11 -6.70 10.55 1.77
C MET A 11 -7.16 10.12 0.37
N VAL A 12 -7.06 10.98 -0.65
CA VAL A 12 -7.36 10.61 -2.04
C VAL A 12 -6.32 9.61 -2.56
N TYR A 13 -5.02 9.89 -2.40
CA TYR A 13 -3.98 8.95 -2.86
C TYR A 13 -4.07 7.61 -2.14
N LEU A 14 -4.29 7.65 -0.84
CA LEU A 14 -4.50 6.45 -0.03
C LEU A 14 -5.75 5.66 -0.45
N LYS A 15 -6.87 6.30 -0.81
CA LYS A 15 -8.04 5.58 -1.33
C LYS A 15 -7.75 4.86 -2.64
N ASN A 16 -6.97 5.49 -3.52
CA ASN A 16 -6.59 4.89 -4.79
C ASN A 16 -5.60 3.73 -4.61
N LEU A 17 -4.70 3.83 -3.63
CA LEU A 17 -3.84 2.73 -3.22
C LEU A 17 -4.68 1.51 -2.77
N THR A 18 -5.64 1.72 -1.84
CA THR A 18 -6.56 0.66 -1.42
C THR A 18 -7.39 0.08 -2.57
N ALA A 19 -7.76 0.90 -3.55
CA ALA A 19 -8.50 0.43 -4.72
C ALA A 19 -7.63 -0.48 -5.61
N ALA A 20 -6.35 -0.15 -5.80
CA ALA A 20 -5.40 -1.00 -6.52
C ALA A 20 -5.19 -2.33 -5.79
N ASP A 21 -5.01 -2.27 -4.47
CA ASP A 21 -4.87 -3.44 -3.60
C ASP A 21 -6.07 -4.37 -3.68
N PHE A 22 -7.28 -3.80 -3.63
CA PHE A 22 -8.51 -4.55 -3.78
C PHE A 22 -8.59 -5.26 -5.13
N LEU A 23 -8.23 -4.57 -6.22
CA LEU A 23 -8.15 -5.20 -7.53
C LEU A 23 -7.16 -6.38 -7.53
N LEU A 24 -5.98 -6.23 -6.94
CA LEU A 24 -5.02 -7.33 -6.82
C LEU A 24 -5.63 -8.52 -6.05
N CYS A 25 -6.27 -8.27 -4.90
CA CYS A 25 -6.95 -9.30 -4.11
C CYS A 25 -7.97 -10.10 -4.92
N LEU A 26 -8.72 -9.45 -5.83
CA LEU A 26 -9.66 -10.15 -6.71
C LEU A 26 -8.97 -11.09 -7.71
N PHE A 27 -7.76 -10.75 -8.16
CA PHE A 27 -6.99 -11.56 -9.11
C PHE A 27 -6.01 -12.55 -8.46
N LEU A 28 -5.78 -12.48 -7.13
CA LEU A 28 -4.95 -13.44 -6.41
C LEU A 28 -5.47 -14.89 -6.46
N PRO A 29 -6.78 -15.17 -6.31
CA PRO A 29 -7.32 -16.53 -6.45
C PRO A 29 -6.97 -17.18 -7.80
N LEU A 30 -6.95 -16.39 -8.87
CA LEU A 30 -6.57 -16.88 -10.20
C LEU A 30 -5.11 -17.38 -10.22
N ARG A 31 -4.21 -16.71 -9.49
CA ARG A 31 -2.81 -17.15 -9.33
C ARG A 31 -2.74 -18.48 -8.56
N ILE A 32 -3.51 -18.62 -7.49
CA ILE A 32 -3.55 -19.86 -6.69
C ILE A 32 -4.04 -21.02 -7.55
N VAL A 33 -5.13 -20.82 -8.30
CA VAL A 33 -5.69 -21.84 -9.19
C VAL A 33 -4.71 -22.19 -10.32
N HIS A 34 -3.95 -21.22 -10.84
CA HIS A 34 -2.90 -21.49 -11.83
C HIS A 34 -1.80 -22.41 -11.29
N TYR A 35 -1.36 -22.24 -10.03
CA TYR A 35 -0.41 -23.16 -9.42
C TYR A 35 -1.02 -24.53 -9.09
N ALA A 36 -2.30 -24.57 -8.73
CA ALA A 36 -2.99 -25.81 -8.39
C ALA A 36 -3.39 -26.64 -9.63
N ARG A 37 -3.67 -25.99 -10.76
CA ARG A 37 -4.15 -26.63 -12.00
C ARG A 37 -3.31 -26.24 -13.21
N ASN A 38 -2.59 -27.22 -13.76
CA ASN A 38 -1.91 -27.13 -15.05
C ASN A 38 -2.90 -27.25 -16.23
N SER A 39 -3.84 -26.31 -16.34
CA SER A 39 -4.74 -26.24 -17.48
C SER A 39 -4.45 -25.02 -18.35
N VAL A 40 -4.37 -25.24 -19.66
CA VAL A 40 -4.13 -24.22 -20.69
C VAL A 40 -5.08 -23.01 -20.57
N PRO A 41 -6.42 -23.15 -20.34
CA PRO A 41 -7.29 -21.98 -20.23
C PRO A 41 -7.01 -21.14 -18.98
N ILE A 42 -6.69 -21.78 -17.84
CA ILE A 42 -6.36 -21.07 -16.59
C ILE A 42 -5.01 -20.36 -16.73
N GLN A 43 -4.03 -21.00 -17.35
CA GLN A 43 -2.74 -20.37 -17.65
C GLN A 43 -2.92 -19.16 -18.57
N ARG A 44 -3.77 -19.25 -19.59
CA ARG A 44 -4.11 -18.11 -20.46
C ARG A 44 -4.73 -16.97 -19.67
N LEU A 45 -5.76 -17.25 -18.87
CA LEU A 45 -6.42 -16.24 -18.02
C LEU A 45 -5.44 -15.57 -17.05
N TYR A 46 -4.55 -16.35 -16.43
CA TYR A 46 -3.53 -15.83 -15.52
C TYR A 46 -2.49 -14.97 -16.25
N CYS A 47 -1.94 -15.43 -17.38
CA CYS A 47 -0.95 -14.67 -18.13
C CYS A 47 -1.52 -13.36 -18.69
N THR A 48 -2.81 -13.33 -19.05
CA THR A 48 -3.50 -12.10 -19.47
C THR A 48 -3.85 -11.23 -18.27
N PHE A 49 -4.81 -11.65 -17.45
CA PHE A 49 -5.37 -10.77 -16.41
C PHE A 49 -4.57 -10.79 -15.11
N GLY A 50 -4.13 -11.97 -14.66
CA GLY A 50 -3.44 -12.12 -13.37
C GLY A 50 -2.08 -11.41 -13.34
N ALA A 51 -1.23 -11.64 -14.34
CA ALA A 51 0.08 -11.00 -14.45
C ALA A 51 -0.05 -9.48 -14.60
N SER A 52 -1.01 -9.03 -15.42
CA SER A 52 -1.33 -7.61 -15.59
C SER A 52 -1.83 -6.96 -14.30
N ALA A 53 -2.64 -7.65 -13.50
CA ALA A 53 -3.14 -7.14 -12.22
C ALA A 53 -2.01 -6.96 -11.18
N ILE A 54 -1.09 -7.93 -11.08
CA ILE A 54 0.09 -7.82 -10.21
C ILE A 54 0.96 -6.63 -10.63
N PHE A 55 1.16 -6.47 -11.94
CA PHE A 55 1.91 -5.35 -12.49
C PHE A 55 1.22 -4.02 -12.18
N LEU A 56 -0.07 -3.90 -12.49
CA LEU A 56 -0.87 -2.71 -12.25
C LEU A 56 -0.82 -2.30 -10.78
N ASN A 57 -1.01 -3.25 -9.86
CA ASN A 57 -0.94 -2.98 -8.42
C ASN A 57 0.44 -2.48 -8.00
N MET A 58 1.51 -3.12 -8.48
CA MET A 58 2.86 -2.75 -8.12
C MET A 58 3.19 -1.31 -8.55
N TYR A 59 2.89 -0.93 -9.78
CA TYR A 59 3.18 0.45 -10.24
C TYR A 59 2.21 1.48 -9.70
N ALA A 60 0.94 1.13 -9.49
CA ALA A 60 0.01 1.97 -8.75
C ALA A 60 0.56 2.25 -7.35
N SER A 61 1.02 1.22 -6.65
CA SER A 61 1.61 1.35 -5.31
C SER A 61 2.86 2.21 -5.31
N ILE A 62 3.78 2.01 -6.25
CA ILE A 62 5.01 2.81 -6.39
C ILE A 62 4.67 4.28 -6.64
N ILE A 63 3.79 4.57 -7.60
CA ILE A 63 3.45 5.95 -7.97
C ILE A 63 2.67 6.63 -6.84
N PHE A 64 1.63 6.00 -6.28
CA PHE A 64 0.85 6.57 -5.19
C PHE A 64 1.70 6.77 -3.93
N MET A 65 2.62 5.85 -3.59
CA MET A 65 3.57 6.06 -2.48
C MET A 65 4.49 7.27 -2.73
N GLY A 66 4.96 7.47 -3.97
CA GLY A 66 5.72 8.65 -4.36
C GLY A 66 4.90 9.94 -4.26
N GLU A 67 3.67 9.93 -4.79
CA GLU A 67 2.72 11.04 -4.75
C GLU A 67 2.26 11.39 -3.33
N VAL A 68 2.21 10.42 -2.41
CA VAL A 68 1.94 10.62 -0.98
C VAL A 68 3.09 11.31 -0.27
N LEU A 69 4.34 10.96 -0.63
CA LEU A 69 5.54 11.43 0.05
C LEU A 69 5.90 12.88 -0.31
N LEU A 70 5.64 13.30 -1.56
CA LEU A 70 5.84 14.67 -2.05
C LEU A 70 5.10 15.75 -1.23
N PRO A 71 3.77 15.67 -1.01
CA PRO A 71 3.04 16.62 -0.19
C PRO A 71 3.37 16.45 1.29
N PHE A 72 3.64 15.23 1.79
CA PHE A 72 4.05 15.02 3.19
C PHE A 72 5.38 15.73 3.51
N SER A 73 6.38 15.57 2.65
CA SER A 73 7.68 16.26 2.76
C SER A 73 7.54 17.78 2.66
N SER A 74 6.68 18.25 1.75
CA SER A 74 6.39 19.68 1.57
C SER A 74 5.63 20.28 2.77
N PHE A 75 4.72 19.51 3.37
CA PHE A 75 3.98 19.90 4.57
C PHE A 75 4.89 20.07 5.80
N LEU A 76 5.90 19.21 5.95
CA LEU A 76 6.90 19.34 7.02
C LEU A 76 7.75 20.61 6.87
N ARG A 77 8.00 21.05 5.63
CA ARG A 77 8.62 22.35 5.34
C ARG A 77 7.67 23.50 5.68
N TYR A 78 6.38 23.37 5.34
CA TYR A 78 5.33 24.36 5.61
C TYR A 78 5.10 24.60 7.11
N LEU A 79 5.09 23.54 7.95
CA LEU A 79 4.91 23.65 9.41
C LEU A 79 6.01 24.47 10.11
N LYS A 80 7.14 24.73 9.46
CA LYS A 80 8.29 25.42 10.06
C LYS A 80 8.50 26.84 9.53
N ILE A 81 7.82 27.24 8.46
CA ILE A 81 7.99 28.55 7.82
C ILE A 81 6.62 29.21 7.80
N VAL A 82 6.45 30.25 8.61
CA VAL A 82 5.19 30.96 8.87
C VAL A 82 4.75 31.82 7.65
N HIS A 83 4.62 31.20 6.47
CA HIS A 83 4.43 31.80 5.12
C HIS A 83 5.68 32.52 4.59
N PRO A 84 6.22 32.16 3.40
CA PRO A 84 5.66 32.75 2.18
C PRO A 84 5.69 31.87 0.90
N TYR A 85 4.71 32.13 0.03
CA TYR A 85 4.77 32.12 -1.45
C TYR A 85 5.10 30.83 -2.23
N ARG A 86 4.15 29.89 -2.21
CA ARG A 86 3.44 29.35 -3.40
C ARG A 86 2.70 28.11 -2.93
N THR A 87 1.38 28.17 -2.95
CA THR A 87 0.51 26.99 -2.93
C THR A 87 0.98 26.08 -4.06
N HIS A 88 1.74 25.03 -3.74
CA HIS A 88 2.09 24.04 -4.74
C HIS A 88 0.78 23.40 -5.18
N PHE A 89 0.44 23.52 -6.46
CA PHE A 89 -0.82 23.04 -7.06
C PHE A 89 -1.20 21.62 -6.59
N LEU A 90 -0.20 20.77 -6.33
CA LEU A 90 -0.30 19.42 -5.77
C LEU A 90 -1.03 19.29 -4.41
N GLN A 91 -1.18 20.35 -3.62
CA GLN A 91 -1.85 20.28 -2.29
C GLN A 91 -3.37 20.43 -2.37
N THR A 92 -3.92 20.78 -3.54
CA THR A 92 -5.36 20.94 -3.73
C THR A 92 -6.01 19.58 -4.00
N ILE A 93 -7.16 19.32 -3.39
CA ILE A 93 -7.95 18.08 -3.59
C ILE A 93 -8.25 17.85 -5.08
N GLN A 94 -8.55 18.91 -5.82
CA GLN A 94 -8.82 18.84 -7.25
C GLN A 94 -7.58 18.40 -8.04
N ALA A 95 -6.39 18.88 -7.67
CA ALA A 95 -5.15 18.44 -8.29
C ALA A 95 -4.87 16.97 -7.95
N ALA A 96 -5.03 16.54 -6.69
CA ALA A 96 -4.87 15.15 -6.29
C ALA A 96 -5.82 14.21 -7.05
N ARG A 97 -7.08 14.62 -7.26
CA ARG A 97 -8.04 13.86 -8.09
C ARG A 97 -7.61 13.80 -9.56
N LYS A 98 -7.19 14.92 -10.14
CA LYS A 98 -6.72 14.97 -11.54
C LYS A 98 -5.47 14.12 -11.75
N ILE A 99 -4.49 14.24 -10.86
CA ILE A 99 -3.23 13.49 -10.91
C ILE A 99 -3.52 12.00 -10.76
N SER A 100 -4.32 11.61 -9.78
CA SER A 100 -4.71 10.22 -9.61
C SER A 100 -5.44 9.67 -10.84
N LEU A 101 -6.33 10.44 -11.46
CA LEU A 101 -7.03 10.05 -12.68
C LEU A 101 -6.05 9.89 -13.86
N ILE A 102 -5.09 10.81 -14.00
CA ILE A 102 -4.02 10.73 -15.01
C ILE A 102 -3.14 9.49 -14.76
N THR A 103 -2.76 9.23 -13.52
CA THR A 103 -1.97 8.06 -13.12
C THR A 103 -2.71 6.77 -13.49
N TRP A 104 -4.01 6.68 -13.19
CA TRP A 104 -4.82 5.53 -13.61
C TRP A 104 -4.87 5.37 -15.13
N LEU A 105 -5.03 6.46 -15.90
CA LEU A 105 -5.01 6.39 -17.36
C LEU A 105 -3.67 5.90 -17.90
N ILE A 106 -2.56 6.43 -17.38
CA ILE A 106 -1.19 6.04 -17.77
C ILE A 106 -0.92 4.57 -17.45
N LEU A 107 -1.48 4.03 -16.37
CA LEU A 107 -1.30 2.64 -15.99
C LEU A 107 -2.25 1.68 -16.72
N LEU A 108 -3.53 2.04 -16.84
CA LEU A 108 -4.55 1.17 -17.43
C LEU A 108 -4.46 1.13 -18.95
N ALA A 109 -4.21 2.25 -19.63
CA ALA A 109 -4.23 2.26 -21.10
C ALA A 109 -3.19 1.30 -21.71
N PRO A 110 -1.91 1.31 -21.31
CA PRO A 110 -0.94 0.34 -21.83
C PRO A 110 -1.25 -1.09 -21.40
N THR A 111 -1.76 -1.29 -20.18
CA THR A 111 -2.13 -2.61 -19.66
C THR A 111 -3.28 -3.22 -20.47
N VAL A 112 -4.31 -2.42 -20.80
CA VAL A 112 -5.44 -2.86 -21.61
C VAL A 112 -4.99 -3.16 -23.04
N ILE A 113 -4.18 -2.31 -23.65
CA ILE A 113 -3.62 -2.55 -24.99
C ILE A 113 -2.81 -3.85 -25.02
N TYR A 114 -1.97 -4.07 -24.00
CA TYR A 114 -1.18 -5.29 -23.85
C TYR A 114 -2.07 -6.54 -23.71
N ASN A 115 -3.12 -6.47 -22.88
CA ASN A 115 -4.06 -7.58 -22.69
C ASN A 115 -4.85 -7.91 -23.96
N ILE A 116 -5.33 -6.90 -24.68
CA ILE A 116 -6.05 -7.07 -25.95
C ILE A 116 -5.12 -7.72 -26.98
N LEU A 117 -3.88 -7.23 -27.10
CA LEU A 117 -2.90 -7.81 -28.02
C LEU A 117 -2.61 -9.28 -27.69
N LEU A 118 -2.50 -9.62 -26.40
CA LEU A 118 -2.27 -10.99 -25.95
C LEU A 118 -3.50 -11.90 -26.18
N LEU A 119 -4.72 -11.35 -26.16
CA LEU A 119 -5.94 -12.10 -26.44
C LEU A 119 -6.12 -12.38 -27.93
N ILE A 120 -5.75 -11.44 -28.79
CA ILE A 120 -5.85 -11.55 -30.26
C ILE A 120 -4.74 -12.43 -30.83
N THR A 121 -3.52 -12.34 -30.28
CA THR A 121 -2.38 -13.10 -30.77
C THR A 121 -2.47 -14.54 -30.24
N GLN A 122 -2.88 -15.48 -31.09
CA GLN A 122 -2.91 -16.89 -30.72
C GLN A 122 -1.49 -17.38 -30.43
N PRO A 123 -1.25 -18.00 -29.26
CA PRO A 123 0.09 -18.46 -28.92
C PRO A 123 0.36 -19.87 -29.41
N HIS A 124 1.53 -20.07 -30.00
CA HIS A 124 2.18 -21.37 -29.97
C HIS A 124 2.56 -21.68 -28.52
N VAL A 125 1.79 -22.56 -27.87
CA VAL A 125 2.04 -23.05 -26.51
C VAL A 125 3.24 -24.00 -26.54
N SER A 126 4.45 -23.42 -26.59
CA SER A 126 5.71 -24.20 -26.56
C SER A 126 6.64 -23.82 -25.41
N ALA A 127 6.23 -22.93 -24.50
CA ALA A 127 7.08 -22.52 -23.38
C ALA A 127 6.72 -23.26 -22.10
N GLY A 128 7.75 -23.84 -21.48
CA GLY A 128 7.67 -24.61 -20.25
C GLY A 128 7.13 -23.84 -19.03
N PRO A 129 7.09 -24.50 -17.86
CA PRO A 129 6.46 -23.97 -16.66
C PRO A 129 7.06 -22.61 -16.27
N GLY A 130 6.23 -21.56 -16.19
CA GLY A 130 6.62 -20.28 -15.61
C GLY A 130 7.01 -19.15 -16.57
N CYS A 131 7.01 -19.38 -17.89
CA CYS A 131 7.28 -18.35 -18.89
C CYS A 131 6.03 -17.96 -19.68
N CYS A 132 5.27 -16.98 -19.19
CA CYS A 132 4.24 -16.29 -20.00
C CYS A 132 4.85 -15.41 -21.12
N SER A 133 6.18 -15.36 -21.25
CA SER A 133 6.93 -14.44 -22.12
C SER A 133 7.10 -14.90 -23.57
N ALA A 134 6.79 -16.16 -23.90
CA ALA A 134 7.04 -16.72 -25.23
C ALA A 134 5.96 -16.39 -26.28
N PHE A 135 5.19 -15.33 -26.07
CA PHE A 135 3.94 -15.08 -26.79
C PHE A 135 4.01 -13.89 -27.78
N PHE A 136 5.18 -13.26 -27.94
CA PHE A 136 5.28 -12.00 -28.68
C PHE A 136 5.85 -12.17 -30.09
N SER A 137 5.05 -11.75 -31.07
CA SER A 137 5.53 -11.28 -32.38
C SER A 137 6.56 -10.15 -32.20
N GLU A 138 7.34 -9.85 -33.24
CA GLU A 138 8.40 -8.84 -33.26
C GLU A 138 7.95 -7.48 -32.67
N PHE A 139 6.72 -7.05 -32.99
CA PHE A 139 6.09 -5.83 -32.46
C PHE A 139 5.80 -5.90 -30.94
N GLY A 140 5.33 -7.06 -30.46
CA GLY A 140 5.02 -7.27 -29.05
C GLY A 140 6.27 -7.28 -28.16
N SER A 141 7.40 -7.75 -28.69
CA SER A 141 8.69 -7.74 -27.99
C SER A 141 9.23 -6.32 -27.79
N VAL A 142 9.11 -5.45 -28.81
CA VAL A 142 9.50 -4.03 -28.72
C VAL A 142 8.60 -3.27 -27.75
N LEU A 143 7.28 -3.49 -27.81
CA LEU A 143 6.33 -2.87 -26.88
C LEU A 143 6.60 -3.31 -25.44
N HIS A 144 6.82 -4.62 -25.21
CA HIS A 144 7.13 -5.16 -23.90
C HIS A 144 8.41 -4.55 -23.31
N LYS A 145 9.50 -4.49 -24.10
CA LYS A 145 10.77 -3.87 -23.68
C LYS A 145 10.60 -2.38 -23.37
N THR A 146 9.87 -1.64 -24.21
CA THR A 146 9.63 -0.21 -24.02
C THR A 146 8.83 0.05 -22.75
N LEU A 147 7.74 -0.70 -22.52
CA LEU A 147 6.93 -0.59 -21.30
C LEU A 147 7.74 -0.94 -20.05
N HIS A 148 8.54 -2.01 -20.12
CA HIS A 148 9.43 -2.39 -19.02
C HIS A 148 10.50 -1.33 -18.72
N ALA A 149 11.11 -0.74 -19.75
CA ALA A 149 12.08 0.33 -19.58
C ALA A 149 11.45 1.58 -18.95
N GLY A 150 10.26 1.99 -19.43
CA GLY A 150 9.52 3.10 -18.83
C GLY A 150 9.17 2.85 -17.37
N CYS A 151 8.79 1.62 -17.04
CA CYS A 151 8.50 1.20 -15.68
C CYS A 151 9.72 1.22 -14.74
N ILE A 152 10.87 0.75 -15.21
CA ILE A 152 12.14 0.85 -14.47
C ILE A 152 12.48 2.34 -14.24
N SER A 153 12.30 3.19 -15.24
CA SER A 153 12.51 4.64 -15.11
C SER A 153 11.60 5.27 -14.06
N ILE A 154 10.32 4.90 -14.02
CA ILE A 154 9.37 5.36 -12.98
C ILE A 154 9.83 4.89 -11.59
N PHE A 155 10.19 3.61 -11.45
CA PHE A 155 10.70 3.08 -10.19
C PHE A 155 11.94 3.83 -9.69
N LEU A 156 12.92 4.06 -10.57
CA LEU A 156 14.14 4.79 -10.24
C LEU A 156 13.84 6.25 -9.85
N LEU A 157 12.95 6.93 -10.56
CA LEU A 157 12.55 8.30 -10.25
C LEU A 157 11.92 8.39 -8.85
N VAL A 158 11.00 7.48 -8.52
CA VAL A 158 10.36 7.42 -7.19
C VAL A 158 11.39 7.07 -6.12
N PHE A 159 12.27 6.09 -6.38
CA PHE A 159 13.31 5.67 -5.44
C PHE A 159 14.32 6.80 -5.13
N ILE A 160 14.81 7.49 -6.16
CA ILE A 160 15.73 8.64 -5.99
C ILE A 160 15.03 9.75 -5.19
N SER A 161 13.76 10.03 -5.51
CA SER A 161 12.97 11.01 -4.77
C SER A 161 12.85 10.63 -3.29
N LEU A 162 12.55 9.36 -2.98
CA LEU A 162 12.45 8.82 -1.62
C LEU A 162 13.76 9.02 -0.84
N VAL A 163 14.90 8.62 -1.43
CA VAL A 163 16.22 8.76 -0.81
C VAL A 163 16.58 10.23 -0.59
N PHE A 164 16.33 11.09 -1.59
CA PHE A 164 16.57 12.52 -1.49
C PHE A 164 15.79 13.17 -0.35
N PHE A 165 14.51 12.83 -0.21
CA PHE A 165 13.69 13.38 0.87
C PHE A 165 14.07 12.82 2.24
N TYR A 166 14.41 11.53 2.34
CA TYR A 166 14.95 10.94 3.57
C TYR A 166 16.22 11.66 4.02
N TYR A 167 17.15 11.86 3.09
CA TYR A 167 18.40 12.58 3.35
C TYR A 167 18.16 14.03 3.77
N SER A 168 17.25 14.71 3.08
CA SER A 168 16.86 16.09 3.40
C SER A 168 16.28 16.20 4.82
N ILE A 169 15.39 15.29 5.22
CA ILE A 169 14.82 15.29 6.56
C ILE A 169 15.86 14.92 7.62
N SER A 170 16.72 13.94 7.34
CA SER A 170 17.80 13.54 8.26
C SER A 170 18.79 14.68 8.51
N ARG A 171 19.28 15.35 7.45
CA ARG A 171 20.14 16.54 7.58
C ARG A 171 19.47 17.63 8.41
N ARG A 172 18.17 17.87 8.21
CA ARG A 172 17.42 18.89 8.96
C ARG A 172 17.27 18.55 10.43
N VAL A 173 17.05 17.28 10.77
CA VAL A 173 17.04 16.80 12.16
C VAL A 173 18.40 17.04 12.81
N LEU A 174 19.49 16.68 12.13
CA LEU A 174 20.84 16.89 12.62
C LEU A 174 21.15 18.36 12.89
N LEU A 175 20.80 19.25 11.93
CA LEU A 175 20.98 20.70 12.07
C LEU A 175 20.16 21.30 13.23
N VAL A 176 18.97 20.77 13.51
CA VAL A 176 18.12 21.25 14.61
C VAL A 176 18.62 20.74 15.95
N GLN A 177 19.03 19.47 16.03
CA GLN A 177 19.65 18.91 17.23
C GLN A 177 20.93 19.65 17.62
N GLN A 178 21.76 20.04 16.64
CA GLN A 178 22.95 20.86 16.91
C GLN A 178 22.62 22.28 17.39
N ARG A 179 21.50 22.86 16.95
CA ARG A 179 21.13 24.24 17.33
C ARG A 179 20.32 24.32 18.62
N GLN A 180 19.51 23.31 18.94
CA GLN A 180 18.67 23.29 20.14
C GLN A 180 18.46 21.87 20.64
N LEU A 181 18.98 21.57 21.83
CA LEU A 181 19.06 20.22 22.37
C LEU A 181 17.73 19.71 22.96
N ALA A 182 16.71 20.56 23.20
CA ALA A 182 15.50 20.16 23.91
C ALA A 182 14.24 21.02 23.62
N SER A 183 13.90 21.30 22.35
CA SER A 183 12.63 21.97 22.03
C SER A 183 11.56 21.01 21.51
N SER A 184 10.28 21.33 21.74
CA SER A 184 9.12 20.54 21.27
C SER A 184 9.05 20.38 19.74
N GLY A 185 9.78 21.21 18.98
CA GLY A 185 9.98 21.06 17.55
C GLY A 185 10.91 19.91 17.17
N CYS A 186 11.91 19.61 18.00
CA CYS A 186 12.87 18.53 17.78
C CYS A 186 12.20 17.15 17.82
N GLU A 187 11.33 16.90 18.80
CA GLU A 187 10.58 15.64 18.91
C GLU A 187 9.66 15.37 17.71
N LYS A 188 8.97 16.41 17.21
CA LYS A 188 8.12 16.31 16.02
C LYS A 188 8.94 15.93 14.78
N LEU A 189 10.16 16.47 14.64
CA LEU A 189 11.06 16.17 13.53
C LEU A 189 11.68 14.77 13.63
N LEU A 190 12.07 14.31 14.83
CA LEU A 190 12.54 12.95 15.06
C LEU A 190 11.45 11.91 14.73
N LYS A 191 10.21 12.17 15.16
CA LYS A 191 9.06 11.35 14.82
C LYS A 191 8.81 11.32 13.31
N SER A 192 8.94 12.47 12.64
CA SER A 192 8.82 12.57 11.19
C SER A 192 9.90 11.79 10.46
N ARG A 193 11.16 11.87 10.92
CA ARG A 193 12.28 11.09 10.37
C ARG A 193 12.03 9.60 10.53
N ARG A 194 11.54 9.15 11.69
CA ARG A 194 11.20 7.73 11.92
C ARG A 194 10.07 7.26 11.00
N ASN A 195 9.01 8.06 10.84
CA ASN A 195 7.92 7.74 9.93
C ASN A 195 8.42 7.65 8.48
N MET A 196 9.25 8.60 8.03
CA MET A 196 9.82 8.56 6.70
C MET A 196 10.76 7.38 6.49
N LEU A 197 11.62 7.06 7.47
CA LEU A 197 12.48 5.88 7.42
C LEU A 197 11.64 4.62 7.25
N ALA A 198 10.55 4.48 8.01
CA ALA A 198 9.64 3.35 7.88
C ALA A 198 9.05 3.25 6.46
N LEU A 199 8.59 4.35 5.88
CA LEU A 199 8.05 4.38 4.51
C LEU A 199 9.09 3.97 3.46
N VAL A 200 10.32 4.50 3.57
CA VAL A 200 11.42 4.15 2.67
C VAL A 200 11.82 2.68 2.84
N SER A 201 11.90 2.18 4.08
CA SER A 201 12.20 0.78 4.35
C SER A 201 11.14 -0.16 3.77
N ILE A 202 9.85 0.17 3.94
CA ILE A 202 8.73 -0.59 3.36
C ILE A 202 8.85 -0.63 1.84
N PHE A 203 9.06 0.53 1.21
CA PHE A 203 9.24 0.62 -0.24
C PHE A 203 10.43 -0.22 -0.71
N CYS A 204 11.56 -0.13 -0.02
CA CYS A 204 12.75 -0.91 -0.34
C CYS A 204 12.48 -2.41 -0.25
N ILE A 205 11.89 -2.87 0.86
CA ILE A 205 11.62 -4.30 1.08
C ILE A 205 10.64 -4.83 0.04
N CYS A 206 9.55 -4.12 -0.25
CA CYS A 206 8.50 -4.60 -1.15
C CYS A 206 8.91 -4.56 -2.62
N PHE A 207 9.59 -3.50 -3.07
CA PHE A 207 9.77 -3.24 -4.51
C PHE A 207 11.19 -3.46 -5.03
N VAL A 208 12.24 -3.25 -4.23
CA VAL A 208 13.63 -3.38 -4.70
C VAL A 208 13.98 -4.81 -5.08
N PRO A 209 13.64 -5.87 -4.29
CA PRO A 209 13.96 -7.25 -4.67
C PRO A 209 13.37 -7.63 -6.02
N HIS A 210 12.13 -7.22 -6.30
CA HIS A 210 11.47 -7.50 -7.58
C HIS A 210 12.23 -6.88 -8.75
N HIS A 211 12.61 -5.61 -8.66
CA HIS A 211 13.32 -4.92 -9.75
C HIS A 211 14.75 -5.44 -9.91
N LEU A 212 15.44 -5.78 -8.83
CA LEU A 212 16.80 -6.35 -8.86
C LEU A 212 16.84 -7.73 -9.51
N VAL A 213 15.87 -8.60 -9.24
CA VAL A 213 15.85 -9.98 -9.77
C VAL A 213 15.33 -10.02 -11.21
N ARG A 214 14.46 -9.07 -11.58
CA ARG A 214 13.86 -9.01 -12.92
C ARG A 214 14.85 -8.59 -14.01
N LEU A 215 15.84 -7.75 -13.67
CA LEU A 215 16.92 -7.38 -14.58
C LEU A 215 17.70 -8.61 -15.09
N PRO A 216 18.36 -9.41 -14.25
CA PRO A 216 19.09 -10.60 -14.70
C PRO A 216 18.17 -11.67 -15.28
N PHE A 217 16.93 -11.83 -14.80
CA PHE A 217 15.98 -12.78 -15.41
C PHE A 217 15.64 -12.43 -16.87
N THR A 218 15.58 -11.14 -17.20
CA THR A 218 15.29 -10.68 -18.57
C THR A 218 16.49 -10.90 -19.51
N PHE A 219 17.72 -10.77 -19.00
CA PHE A 219 18.95 -10.88 -19.81
C PHE A 219 19.56 -12.29 -19.83
N LEU A 220 19.41 -13.08 -18.77
CA LEU A 220 20.03 -14.40 -18.59
C LEU A 220 18.96 -15.50 -18.59
N CYS A 221 18.05 -15.51 -19.57
CA CYS A 221 17.10 -16.61 -19.75
C CYS A 221 17.85 -17.90 -20.14
N SER A 222 18.60 -18.43 -19.18
CA SER A 222 19.62 -19.46 -19.33
C SER A 222 19.05 -20.78 -18.85
N LYS A 223 19.17 -21.81 -19.69
CA LYS A 223 18.73 -23.16 -19.37
C LYS A 223 19.67 -23.77 -18.30
N GLY A 224 19.11 -24.53 -17.36
CA GLY A 224 19.86 -25.23 -16.31
C GLY A 224 19.62 -24.68 -14.89
N PHE A 225 20.49 -25.05 -13.95
CA PHE A 225 20.36 -24.73 -12.51
C PHE A 225 20.19 -23.23 -12.24
N VAL A 226 20.91 -22.39 -12.98
CA VAL A 226 20.85 -20.92 -12.85
C VAL A 226 19.46 -20.38 -13.21
N GLY A 227 18.81 -20.92 -14.25
CA GLY A 227 17.45 -20.52 -14.62
C GLY A 227 16.41 -20.89 -13.57
N GLN A 228 16.56 -22.05 -12.93
CA GLN A 228 15.66 -22.52 -11.88
C GLN A 228 15.80 -21.68 -10.59
N VAL A 229 17.04 -21.36 -10.19
CA VAL A 229 17.30 -20.44 -9.06
C VAL A 229 16.70 -19.06 -9.33
N LEU A 230 16.92 -18.50 -10.53
CA LEU A 230 16.34 -17.21 -10.92
C LEU A 230 14.81 -17.24 -10.96
N TYR A 231 14.20 -18.36 -11.35
CA TYR A 231 12.75 -18.54 -11.30
C TYR A 231 12.22 -18.46 -9.86
N TYR A 232 12.77 -19.25 -8.94
CA TYR A 232 12.35 -19.19 -7.53
C TYR A 232 12.58 -17.82 -6.91
N LEU A 233 13.73 -17.19 -7.22
CA LEU A 233 14.05 -15.87 -6.71
C LEU A 233 13.06 -14.81 -7.24
N LYS A 234 12.66 -14.90 -8.52
CA LYS A 234 11.62 -14.07 -9.12
C LYS A 234 10.28 -14.29 -8.42
N GLU A 235 9.89 -15.53 -8.15
CA GLU A 235 8.62 -15.83 -7.51
C GLU A 235 8.57 -15.28 -6.08
N VAL A 236 9.63 -15.50 -5.29
CA VAL A 236 9.77 -14.92 -3.95
C VAL A 236 9.73 -13.40 -4.01
N ALA A 237 10.47 -12.77 -4.91
CA ALA A 237 10.47 -11.32 -5.05
C ALA A 237 9.10 -10.76 -5.46
N THR A 238 8.35 -11.51 -6.28
CA THR A 238 6.97 -11.16 -6.65
C THR A 238 6.03 -11.28 -5.45
N LEU A 239 6.17 -12.32 -4.62
CA LEU A 239 5.38 -12.47 -3.39
C LEU A 239 5.66 -11.35 -2.39
N VAL A 240 6.92 -10.95 -2.23
CA VAL A 240 7.31 -9.82 -1.39
C VAL A 240 6.70 -8.51 -1.88
N SER A 241 6.62 -8.31 -3.20
CA SER A 241 5.93 -7.15 -3.79
C SER A 241 4.42 -7.18 -3.55
N VAL A 242 3.79 -8.35 -3.68
CA VAL A 242 2.36 -8.54 -3.39
C VAL A 242 2.06 -8.29 -1.90
N PHE A 243 2.98 -8.61 -0.99
CA PHE A 243 2.83 -8.36 0.44
C PHE A 243 2.66 -6.87 0.79
N ASN A 244 2.97 -5.94 -0.14
CA ASN A 244 2.69 -4.52 0.02
C ASN A 244 1.26 -4.25 0.51
N ILE A 245 0.28 -5.03 0.03
CA ILE A 245 -1.14 -4.92 0.42
C ILE A 245 -1.38 -5.02 1.93
N CYS A 246 -0.58 -5.82 2.64
CA CYS A 246 -0.67 -6.00 4.09
C CYS A 246 0.02 -4.84 4.83
N VAL A 247 0.97 -4.19 4.16
CA VAL A 247 1.78 -3.12 4.72
C VAL A 247 1.13 -1.75 4.48
N ASP A 248 0.25 -1.62 3.49
CA ASP A 248 -0.47 -0.38 3.23
C ASP A 248 -1.22 0.11 4.49
N PRO A 249 -2.01 -0.68 5.24
CA PRO A 249 -2.61 -0.28 6.54
C PRO A 249 -1.60 0.33 7.54
N VAL A 250 -0.37 -0.18 7.55
CA VAL A 250 0.72 0.30 8.41
C VAL A 250 1.19 1.69 7.94
N VAL A 251 1.23 1.92 6.63
CA VAL A 251 1.48 3.23 6.01
C VAL A 251 0.42 4.26 6.45
N TYR A 252 -0.87 3.92 6.49
CA TYR A 252 -1.93 4.81 7.02
C TYR A 252 -1.66 5.19 8.48
N PHE A 253 -1.26 4.21 9.30
CA PHE A 253 -0.97 4.42 10.71
C PHE A 253 0.24 5.35 10.93
N PHE A 254 1.28 5.24 10.09
CA PHE A 254 2.45 6.12 10.20
C PHE A 254 2.21 7.53 9.68
N LEU A 255 1.47 7.69 8.58
CA LEU A 255 1.26 8.98 7.93
C LEU A 255 0.20 9.86 8.62
N CYS A 256 -0.84 9.26 9.18
CA CYS A 256 -2.04 10.02 9.51
C CYS A 256 -2.26 10.13 11.03
N LYS A 257 -1.85 11.27 11.62
CA LYS A 257 -2.20 11.62 13.02
C LYS A 257 -3.72 11.66 13.25
N ALA A 258 -4.48 12.13 12.25
CA ALA A 258 -5.94 12.18 12.30
C ALA A 258 -6.56 10.77 12.30
N PHE A 259 -5.98 9.81 11.60
CA PHE A 259 -6.42 8.42 11.67
C PHE A 259 -6.08 7.78 13.02
N ARG A 260 -4.93 8.09 13.62
CA ARG A 260 -4.64 7.69 15.01
C ARG A 260 -5.66 8.26 15.99
N ALA A 261 -6.06 9.52 15.81
CA ALA A 261 -7.06 10.17 16.65
C ALA A 261 -8.46 9.53 16.44
N GLN A 262 -8.87 9.30 15.20
CA GLN A 262 -10.16 8.65 14.89
C GLN A 262 -10.20 7.18 15.31
N LEU A 263 -9.09 6.43 15.13
CA LEU A 263 -8.96 5.07 15.67
C LEU A 263 -9.02 5.10 17.19
N SER A 264 -8.27 5.99 17.86
CA SER A 264 -8.30 6.12 19.31
C SER A 264 -9.71 6.44 19.83
N GLN A 265 -10.44 7.32 19.13
CA GLN A 265 -11.84 7.64 19.43
C GLN A 265 -12.76 6.44 19.17
N LYS A 266 -12.59 5.69 18.07
CA LYS A 266 -13.37 4.48 17.81
C LYS A 266 -13.09 3.37 18.82
N THR A 267 -11.84 3.13 19.20
CA THR A 267 -11.49 2.16 20.25
C THR A 267 -11.93 2.62 21.63
N ALA A 268 -11.89 3.92 21.93
CA ALA A 268 -12.42 4.47 23.18
C ALA A 268 -13.95 4.36 23.25
N SER A 269 -14.64 4.63 22.14
CA SER A 269 -16.09 4.46 22.00
C SER A 269 -16.49 2.98 22.10
N LEU A 270 -15.75 2.06 21.48
CA LEU A 270 -15.97 0.62 21.63
C LEU A 270 -15.73 0.14 23.06
N ARG A 271 -14.66 0.61 23.72
CA ARG A 271 -14.44 0.33 25.16
C ARG A 271 -15.56 0.89 26.04
N ALA A 272 -16.04 2.09 25.74
CA ALA A 272 -17.15 2.69 26.48
C ALA A 272 -18.44 1.89 26.28
N HIS A 273 -18.73 1.41 25.07
CA HIS A 273 -19.87 0.53 24.81
C HIS A 273 -19.75 -0.81 25.53
N VAL A 274 -18.57 -1.43 25.55
CA VAL A 274 -18.33 -2.69 26.28
C VAL A 274 -18.48 -2.48 27.79
N ASN A 275 -17.95 -1.38 28.35
CA ASN A 275 -18.10 -1.07 29.77
C ASN A 275 -19.55 -0.77 30.16
N ILE A 276 -20.31 -0.07 29.30
CA ILE A 276 -21.74 0.20 29.53
C ILE A 276 -22.55 -1.10 29.50
N GLN A 277 -22.24 -2.01 28.56
CA GLN A 277 -22.89 -3.33 28.52
C GLN A 277 -22.59 -4.17 29.78
N GLN A 278 -21.34 -4.21 30.23
CA GLN A 278 -21.00 -4.91 31.48
C GLN A 278 -21.69 -4.30 32.71
N SER A 279 -21.75 -2.97 32.82
CA SER A 279 -22.44 -2.31 33.94
C SER A 279 -23.95 -2.55 33.95
N LYS A 280 -24.54 -2.78 32.77
CA LYS A 280 -25.97 -3.07 32.64
C LYS A 280 -26.29 -4.50 33.05
N GLU A 281 -25.46 -5.46 32.64
CA GLU A 281 -25.57 -6.87 33.08
C GLU A 281 -25.35 -7.01 34.60
N GLU A 282 -24.45 -6.22 35.19
CA GLU A 282 -24.17 -6.25 36.63
C GLU A 282 -25.34 -5.67 37.46
N ASN A 283 -25.97 -4.60 36.99
CA ASN A 283 -27.17 -4.04 37.62
C ASN A 283 -28.38 -4.97 37.52
N GLU A 284 -28.62 -5.58 36.34
CA GLU A 284 -29.72 -6.53 36.14
C GLU A 284 -29.57 -7.75 37.07
N ASN A 285 -28.35 -8.29 37.22
CA ASN A 285 -28.09 -9.38 38.17
C ASN A 285 -28.31 -8.96 39.64
N THR A 286 -27.97 -7.72 40.00
CA THR A 286 -28.12 -7.21 41.37
C THR A 286 -29.59 -7.00 41.73
N GLU A 287 -30.40 -6.44 40.82
CA GLU A 287 -31.85 -6.31 41.00
C GLU A 287 -32.54 -7.68 41.09
N GLN A 288 -32.09 -8.64 40.28
CA GLN A 288 -32.63 -10.00 40.33
C GLN A 288 -32.30 -10.69 41.67
N GLN A 289 -31.09 -10.52 42.21
CA GLN A 289 -30.74 -11.02 43.55
C GLN A 289 -31.52 -10.34 44.68
N LEU A 290 -31.73 -9.02 44.61
CA LEU A 290 -32.55 -8.29 45.58
C LEU A 290 -34.01 -8.75 45.57
N SER A 291 -34.56 -9.03 44.38
CA SER A 291 -35.92 -9.55 44.26
C SER A 291 -36.09 -10.95 44.85
N ILE A 292 -35.06 -11.81 44.73
CA ILE A 292 -35.03 -13.15 45.33
C ILE A 292 -34.88 -13.08 46.86
N LEU A 293 -34.07 -12.15 47.36
CA LEU A 293 -33.92 -11.95 48.81
C LEU A 293 -35.21 -11.41 49.44
N GLN A 294 -35.93 -10.50 48.76
CA GLN A 294 -37.21 -9.99 49.24
C GLN A 294 -38.33 -11.03 49.20
N SER A 295 -38.36 -11.91 48.19
CA SER A 295 -39.33 -13.02 48.14
C SER A 295 -39.04 -14.10 49.19
N THR A 296 -37.76 -14.34 49.50
CA THR A 296 -37.36 -15.26 50.57
C THR A 296 -37.69 -14.69 51.95
N ALA A 297 -37.50 -13.39 52.17
CA ALA A 297 -37.81 -12.72 53.43
C ALA A 297 -39.33 -12.63 53.70
N THR A 298 -40.14 -12.44 52.66
CA THR A 298 -41.61 -12.45 52.78
C THR A 298 -42.17 -13.85 53.00
N SER A 299 -41.53 -14.90 52.45
CA SER A 299 -41.89 -16.30 52.75
C SER A 299 -41.57 -16.71 54.19
N GLN A 300 -40.54 -16.15 54.82
CA GLN A 300 -40.18 -16.47 56.21
C GLN A 300 -41.05 -15.73 57.24
N THR A 301 -41.68 -14.61 56.87
CA THR A 301 -42.60 -13.88 57.74
C THR A 301 -44.02 -14.45 57.73
N SER A 302 -44.35 -15.36 56.80
CA SER A 302 -45.64 -16.05 56.73
C SER A 302 -45.71 -17.41 57.45
N GLU A 303 -44.61 -17.91 58.01
CA GLU A 303 -44.55 -19.17 58.78
C GLU A 303 -44.36 -18.98 60.30
N LEU A 304 -44.54 -17.75 60.82
CA LEU A 304 -44.56 -17.41 62.25
C LEU A 304 -45.95 -16.92 62.66
#